data_AF-A0A2W0CCP2-F1
#
_entry.id   AF-A0A2W0CCP2-F1
#
_cell.length_a   1.000
_cell.length_b   1.000
_cell.length_c   1.000
_cell.angle_alpha   90.00
_cell.angle_beta   90.00
_cell.angle_gamma   90.00
#
_symmetry.space_group_name_H-M   'P 1'
#
loop_
_entity.id
_entity.type
_entity.pdbx_description
1 polymer ?
#
loop_
_entity_poly.entity_id
_entity_poly.type
_entity_poly.pdbx_seq_one_letter_code
_entity_poly.pdbx_strand_id
1 'polypeptide(L)'
;MKRNHRPLTLWLLACLTVISVGLVVPWIWWQSQAPVLLNIMIIDKTANAPSPGYKGLVWLLNQQKIVQKTGERYVYDESEEEVNLLMHASPITKKLPDEVTETDLIYLASSKTNVASPVSLRTKKVEEDAGLTVYDALKIREAASRGVAVVAEYNTQSLWTSDNVREQLHPILGLKSSGWRGKYISNLQSRVQVPEQVRIDYERIAGQDWPYSGKGILLVHEDGRIIVLRGGKDVQTAEIKLSFTEKGRQWSGIQQEFQYTSWFDVVVPDSPESILARYKTSLTQEGRQKLINAGIPGDFPAILRNDGDYQSYYMTGSFGEMEHYSFWRRIKGWDVIKEWLTPNQREIPDMFYWKVYVPVMKQILKEVEAEEHVWP
;
A
#
# COMPACT_ATOMS: atom_id res chain seq x y z
N MET A 1 -58.53 26.50 2.89
CA MET A 1 -57.47 25.90 3.73
C MET A 1 -56.10 26.40 3.29
N LYS A 2 -55.52 27.40 3.97
CA LYS A 2 -54.12 27.80 3.75
C LYS A 2 -53.23 26.75 4.43
N ARG A 3 -52.64 25.86 3.65
CA ARG A 3 -51.74 24.82 4.14
C ARG A 3 -50.47 25.54 4.64
N ASN A 4 -50.27 25.58 5.96
CA ASN A 4 -49.11 26.20 6.60
C ASN A 4 -47.82 25.47 6.17
N HIS A 5 -47.17 25.94 5.10
CA HIS A 5 -45.88 25.41 4.62
C HIS A 5 -44.66 26.02 5.34
N ARG A 6 -44.87 27.00 6.22
CA ARG A 6 -43.82 27.69 7.00
C ARG A 6 -42.90 26.77 7.82
N PRO A 7 -43.36 25.72 8.52
CA PRO A 7 -42.45 24.85 9.26
C PRO A 7 -41.53 24.08 8.30
N LEU A 8 -42.04 23.56 7.18
CA LEU A 8 -41.24 22.79 6.22
C LEU A 8 -40.15 23.66 5.57
N THR A 9 -40.47 24.90 5.20
CA THR A 9 -39.48 25.85 4.65
C THR A 9 -38.42 26.25 5.66
N LEU A 10 -38.78 26.41 6.94
CA LEU A 10 -37.83 26.69 8.01
C LEU A 10 -36.90 25.50 8.27
N TRP A 11 -37.45 24.28 8.27
CA TRP A 11 -36.65 23.04 8.41
C TRP A 11 -35.71 22.83 7.22
N LEU A 12 -36.15 23.10 5.99
CA LEU A 12 -35.30 23.03 4.81
C LEU A 12 -34.16 24.07 4.86
N LEU A 13 -34.46 25.31 5.24
CA LEU A 13 -33.44 26.35 5.41
C LEU A 13 -32.46 26.00 6.54
N ALA A 14 -32.94 25.46 7.65
CA ALA A 14 -32.08 24.99 8.75
C ALA A 14 -31.16 23.86 8.29
N CYS A 15 -31.68 22.84 7.60
CA CYS A 15 -30.88 21.74 7.04
C CYS A 15 -29.84 22.25 6.03
N LEU A 16 -30.22 23.17 5.13
CA LEU A 16 -29.31 23.73 4.14
C LEU A 16 -28.21 24.59 4.78
N THR A 17 -28.53 25.29 5.87
CA THR A 17 -27.57 26.04 6.67
C THR A 17 -26.59 25.10 7.37
N VAL A 18 -27.08 24.01 7.97
CA VAL A 18 -26.23 23.00 8.63
C VAL A 18 -25.29 22.33 7.62
N ILE A 19 -25.78 21.96 6.44
CA ILE A 19 -24.96 21.37 5.37
C ILE A 19 -23.92 22.39 4.88
N SER A 20 -24.33 23.65 4.68
CA SER A 20 -23.41 24.71 4.23
C SER A 20 -22.34 24.99 5.27
N VAL A 21 -22.69 25.10 6.56
CA VAL A 21 -21.71 25.27 7.64
C VAL A 21 -20.78 24.05 7.72
N GLY A 22 -21.34 22.84 7.62
CA GLY A 22 -20.58 21.58 7.68
C GLY A 22 -19.60 21.34 6.53
N LEU A 23 -19.78 21.99 5.38
CA LEU A 23 -18.86 21.87 4.23
C LEU A 23 -18.01 23.13 4.03
N VAL A 24 -18.60 24.32 4.13
CA VAL A 24 -17.92 25.59 3.86
C VAL A 24 -16.95 25.97 4.97
N VAL A 25 -17.31 25.79 6.25
CA VAL A 25 -16.41 26.15 7.34
C VAL A 25 -15.15 25.27 7.34
N PRO A 26 -15.23 23.93 7.23
CA PRO A 26 -14.03 23.11 7.10
C PRO A 26 -13.23 23.37 5.82
N TRP A 27 -13.87 23.79 4.73
CA TRP A 27 -13.19 24.20 3.51
C TRP A 27 -12.42 25.52 3.68
N ILE A 28 -13.04 26.55 4.29
CA ILE A 28 -12.36 27.81 4.63
C ILE A 28 -11.20 27.53 5.57
N TRP A 29 -11.43 26.69 6.59
CA TRP A 29 -10.38 26.35 7.54
C TRP A 29 -9.23 25.61 6.88
N TRP A 30 -9.54 24.65 6.00
CA TRP A 30 -8.52 24.02 5.17
C TRP A 30 -7.77 25.08 4.38
N GLN A 31 -8.45 25.97 3.65
CA GLN A 31 -7.82 27.02 2.84
C GLN A 31 -6.89 27.93 3.66
N SER A 32 -7.24 28.24 4.91
CA SER A 32 -6.46 29.10 5.81
C SER A 32 -5.28 28.41 6.51
N GLN A 33 -5.16 27.07 6.48
CA GLN A 33 -4.00 26.39 7.06
C GLN A 33 -2.71 26.74 6.32
N ALA A 34 -1.63 26.97 7.06
CA ALA A 34 -0.29 27.06 6.49
C ALA A 34 0.08 25.71 5.84
N PRO A 35 0.71 25.71 4.65
CA PRO A 35 1.25 24.48 4.08
C PRO A 35 2.39 23.92 4.94
N VAL A 36 2.50 22.59 4.99
CA VAL A 36 3.67 21.90 5.53
C VAL A 36 4.66 21.72 4.39
N LEU A 37 5.88 22.23 4.56
CA LEU A 37 6.93 22.12 3.55
C LEU A 37 7.65 20.80 3.77
N LEU A 38 7.47 19.85 2.85
CA LEU A 38 8.14 18.56 2.90
C LEU A 38 8.42 18.09 1.47
N ASN A 39 9.69 17.89 1.14
CA ASN A 39 10.13 17.38 -0.14
C ASN A 39 10.14 15.85 -0.13
N ILE A 40 9.18 15.28 -0.84
CA ILE A 40 8.92 13.85 -0.94
C ILE A 40 9.25 13.42 -2.37
N MET A 41 10.30 12.62 -2.51
CA MET A 41 10.64 11.98 -3.78
C MET A 41 9.82 10.71 -3.95
N ILE A 42 8.77 10.78 -4.77
CA ILE A 42 7.93 9.62 -5.07
C ILE A 42 8.50 8.88 -6.28
N ILE A 43 8.90 7.63 -6.10
CA ILE A 43 9.45 6.76 -7.13
C ILE A 43 8.39 5.73 -7.53
N ASP A 44 7.85 5.89 -8.73
CA ASP A 44 6.94 4.94 -9.37
C ASP A 44 7.53 4.52 -10.72
N LYS A 45 8.03 3.28 -10.80
CA LYS A 45 8.59 2.68 -12.02
C LYS A 45 7.66 1.62 -12.61
N THR A 46 6.35 1.90 -12.60
CA THR A 46 5.37 1.10 -13.34
C THR A 46 5.45 1.35 -14.84
N ALA A 47 5.35 0.28 -15.63
CA ALA A 47 5.55 0.35 -17.09
C ALA A 47 4.45 1.14 -17.83
N ASN A 48 3.20 1.12 -17.35
CA ASN A 48 2.04 1.52 -18.16
C ASN A 48 1.16 2.63 -17.55
N ALA A 49 1.12 2.78 -16.23
CA ALA A 49 0.32 3.80 -15.55
C ALA A 49 0.70 3.87 -14.06
N PRO A 50 0.63 5.06 -13.42
CA PRO A 50 0.88 5.20 -12.00
C PRO A 50 0.12 4.16 -11.18
N SER A 51 0.80 3.67 -10.17
CA SER A 51 0.26 2.75 -9.18
C SER A 51 -0.91 3.36 -8.42
N PRO A 52 -1.87 2.56 -7.94
CA PRO A 52 -2.96 3.10 -7.13
C PRO A 52 -2.43 3.68 -5.81
N GLY A 53 -1.35 3.11 -5.26
CA GLY A 53 -0.64 3.62 -4.07
C GLY A 53 -0.09 5.04 -4.26
N TYR A 54 0.49 5.35 -5.43
CA TYR A 54 0.91 6.73 -5.78
C TYR A 54 -0.25 7.72 -5.63
N LYS A 55 -1.41 7.37 -6.19
CA LYS A 55 -2.58 8.27 -6.18
C LYS A 55 -3.13 8.47 -4.77
N GLY A 56 -3.19 7.39 -3.98
CA GLY A 56 -3.59 7.46 -2.57
C GLY A 56 -2.65 8.37 -1.76
N LEU A 57 -1.34 8.25 -1.94
CA LEU A 57 -0.37 9.16 -1.30
C LEU A 57 -0.61 10.62 -1.70
N VAL A 58 -0.65 10.92 -3.00
CA VAL A 58 -0.81 12.32 -3.48
C VAL A 58 -2.13 12.92 -3.01
N TRP A 59 -3.20 12.13 -2.92
CA TRP A 59 -4.45 12.57 -2.33
C TRP A 59 -4.25 13.01 -0.88
N LEU A 60 -3.58 12.19 -0.08
CA LEU A 60 -3.32 12.47 1.34
C LEU A 60 -2.43 13.71 1.51
N LEU A 61 -1.34 13.82 0.75
CA LEU A 61 -0.43 14.97 0.81
C LEU A 61 -1.18 16.27 0.54
N ASN A 62 -1.99 16.29 -0.52
CA ASN A 62 -2.83 17.45 -0.83
C ASN A 62 -3.84 17.73 0.29
N GLN A 63 -4.46 16.71 0.86
CA GLN A 63 -5.45 16.92 1.92
C GLN A 63 -4.83 17.44 3.22
N GLN A 64 -3.60 17.05 3.54
CA GLN A 64 -2.81 17.57 4.66
C GLN A 64 -2.09 18.90 4.35
N LYS A 65 -2.22 19.44 3.12
CA LYS A 65 -1.50 20.63 2.63
C LYS A 65 0.02 20.50 2.71
N ILE A 66 0.52 19.29 2.46
CA ILE A 66 1.95 19.05 2.28
C ILE A 66 2.33 19.47 0.86
N VAL A 67 3.35 20.31 0.75
CA VAL A 67 3.86 20.87 -0.51
C VAL A 67 5.38 20.77 -0.55
N GLN A 68 5.95 20.84 -1.75
CA GLN A 68 7.39 20.93 -1.92
C GLN A 68 7.92 22.22 -1.28
N LYS A 69 9.21 22.27 -0.95
CA LYS A 69 9.88 23.47 -0.40
C LYS A 69 9.82 24.68 -1.35
N THR A 70 9.61 24.44 -2.64
CA THR A 70 9.30 25.47 -3.66
C THR A 70 7.93 26.12 -3.48
N GLY A 71 7.06 25.54 -2.64
CA GLY A 71 5.65 25.90 -2.47
C GLY A 71 4.70 25.19 -3.44
N GLU A 72 5.22 24.39 -4.37
CA GLU A 72 4.41 23.66 -5.33
C GLU A 72 3.73 22.43 -4.72
N ARG A 73 2.48 22.20 -5.13
CA ARG A 73 1.72 21.02 -4.68
C ARG A 73 2.18 19.77 -5.42
N TYR A 74 2.00 18.62 -4.78
CA TYR A 74 2.10 17.34 -5.47
C TYR A 74 0.90 17.17 -6.40
N VAL A 75 1.17 17.06 -7.71
CA VAL A 75 0.14 16.96 -8.74
C VAL A 75 0.01 15.52 -9.23
N TYR A 76 -1.23 15.14 -9.51
CA TYR A 76 -1.59 14.03 -10.37
C TYR A 76 -2.41 14.63 -11.52
N ASP A 77 -2.10 14.27 -12.77
CA ASP A 77 -2.88 14.73 -13.93
C ASP A 77 -4.24 14.01 -13.96
N GLU A 78 -5.30 14.75 -13.63
CA GLU A 78 -6.69 14.29 -13.52
C GLU A 78 -7.46 14.43 -14.85
N SER A 79 -6.82 14.72 -16.00
CA SER A 79 -7.56 14.77 -17.27
C SER A 79 -8.00 13.37 -17.72
N GLU A 80 -9.29 13.08 -17.55
CA GLU A 80 -9.92 11.82 -18.01
C GLU A 80 -9.85 11.62 -19.54
N GLU A 81 -9.48 12.65 -20.32
CA GLU A 81 -9.32 12.55 -21.78
C GLU A 81 -8.01 11.87 -22.23
N GLU A 82 -7.02 11.69 -21.34
CA GLU A 82 -5.78 10.96 -21.67
C GLU A 82 -5.72 9.53 -21.12
N VAL A 83 -6.78 9.02 -20.50
CA VAL A 83 -6.90 7.58 -20.21
C VAL A 83 -6.95 6.75 -21.52
N ASN A 84 -7.34 7.37 -22.63
CA ASN A 84 -7.27 6.79 -23.98
C ASN A 84 -5.91 6.96 -24.69
N LEU A 85 -4.94 7.65 -24.09
CA LEU A 85 -3.59 7.82 -24.64
C LEU A 85 -2.52 6.94 -23.93
N LEU A 86 -2.90 6.23 -22.87
CA LEU A 86 -2.03 5.25 -22.18
C LEU A 86 -1.79 3.94 -22.96
N MET A 87 -2.34 3.80 -24.17
CA MET A 87 -1.97 2.69 -25.07
C MET A 87 -0.61 2.89 -25.77
N HIS A 88 0.05 4.05 -25.60
CA HIS A 88 1.36 4.35 -26.19
C HIS A 88 2.33 5.11 -25.27
N ALA A 89 2.30 4.88 -23.95
CA ALA A 89 3.32 5.43 -23.06
C ALA A 89 4.59 4.56 -23.09
N SER A 90 5.70 5.14 -23.56
CA SER A 90 7.03 4.52 -23.48
C SER A 90 7.43 4.28 -22.01
N PRO A 91 8.20 3.22 -21.71
CA PRO A 91 8.57 2.90 -20.32
C PRO A 91 9.34 4.06 -19.69
N ILE A 92 8.96 4.41 -18.46
CA ILE A 92 9.61 5.44 -17.64
C ILE A 92 11.00 4.94 -17.27
N THR A 93 11.97 5.24 -18.14
CA THR A 93 13.38 4.85 -18.07
C THR A 93 14.26 5.93 -17.42
N LYS A 94 13.67 6.94 -16.77
CA LYS A 94 14.45 8.03 -16.15
C LYS A 94 15.16 7.50 -14.90
N LYS A 95 16.50 7.55 -14.93
CA LYS A 95 17.34 7.31 -13.74
C LYS A 95 17.05 8.38 -12.68
N LEU A 96 17.21 8.01 -11.41
CA LEU A 96 17.26 9.02 -10.34
C LEU A 96 18.36 10.06 -10.62
N PRO A 97 18.20 11.31 -10.14
CA PRO A 97 19.27 12.30 -10.25
C PRO A 97 20.53 11.83 -9.53
N ASP A 98 21.68 12.35 -9.95
CA ASP A 98 22.98 11.98 -9.39
C ASP A 98 23.11 12.37 -7.91
N GLU A 99 22.38 13.40 -7.49
CA GLU A 99 22.24 13.76 -6.09
C GLU A 99 20.77 13.90 -5.73
N VAL A 100 20.39 13.27 -4.63
CA VAL A 100 19.09 13.46 -3.98
C VAL A 100 19.29 14.58 -2.96
N THR A 101 19.19 15.82 -3.42
CA THR A 101 19.33 17.02 -2.58
C THR A 101 17.98 17.44 -2.02
N GLU A 102 17.98 18.01 -0.82
CA GLU A 102 16.80 18.63 -0.20
C GLU A 102 15.57 17.71 -0.13
N THR A 103 15.75 16.39 -0.04
CA THR A 103 14.65 15.43 0.08
C THR A 103 14.53 14.96 1.52
N ASP A 104 13.34 15.02 2.08
CA ASP A 104 13.07 14.63 3.46
C ASP A 104 12.57 13.18 3.53
N LEU A 105 11.86 12.73 2.48
CA LEU A 105 11.30 11.38 2.38
C LEU A 105 11.40 10.83 0.95
N ILE A 106 11.81 9.57 0.82
CA ILE A 106 11.67 8.77 -0.41
C ILE A 106 10.49 7.82 -0.25
N TYR A 107 9.55 7.87 -1.18
CA TYR A 107 8.42 6.94 -1.24
C TYR A 107 8.55 6.01 -2.45
N LEU A 108 8.76 4.72 -2.20
CA LEU A 108 8.78 3.68 -3.22
C LEU A 108 7.37 3.13 -3.40
N ALA A 109 6.72 3.53 -4.49
CA ALA A 109 5.35 3.14 -4.78
C ALA A 109 5.28 1.68 -5.28
N SER A 110 4.18 1.02 -4.93
CA SER A 110 3.87 -0.35 -5.39
C SER A 110 3.86 -0.43 -6.92
N SER A 111 4.37 -1.51 -7.51
CA SER A 111 4.30 -1.68 -8.96
C SER A 111 3.01 -2.38 -9.40
N LYS A 112 2.46 -2.02 -10.55
CA LYS A 112 1.47 -2.82 -11.30
C LYS A 112 2.17 -3.80 -12.24
N THR A 113 3.02 -4.67 -11.71
CA THR A 113 3.38 -5.89 -12.46
C THR A 113 2.25 -6.90 -12.24
N ASN A 114 1.63 -7.35 -13.33
CA ASN A 114 0.61 -8.39 -13.25
C ASN A 114 1.18 -9.62 -12.53
N VAL A 115 0.40 -10.15 -11.59
CA VAL A 115 0.71 -11.26 -10.67
C VAL A 115 0.92 -12.62 -11.38
N ALA A 116 1.31 -12.62 -12.65
CA ALA A 116 1.39 -13.83 -13.47
C ALA A 116 2.50 -13.74 -14.53
N SER A 117 3.71 -13.34 -14.14
CA SER A 117 4.89 -13.68 -14.94
C SER A 117 6.06 -13.97 -14.02
N PRO A 118 6.36 -15.26 -13.83
CA PRO A 118 7.73 -15.67 -13.97
C PRO A 118 7.83 -16.76 -15.06
N VAL A 119 8.88 -16.64 -15.87
CA VAL A 119 9.26 -17.55 -16.96
C VAL A 119 8.40 -17.44 -18.24
N SER A 120 8.35 -16.26 -18.84
CA SER A 120 8.34 -16.21 -20.31
C SER A 120 9.74 -15.85 -20.80
N LEU A 121 10.49 -16.87 -21.26
CA LEU A 121 11.73 -16.73 -22.04
C LEU A 121 11.51 -16.02 -23.39
N ARG A 122 10.47 -15.19 -23.54
CA ARG A 122 10.04 -14.60 -24.82
C ARG A 122 9.77 -13.11 -24.83
N THR A 123 9.90 -12.39 -23.71
CA THR A 123 9.82 -10.91 -23.70
C THR A 123 10.93 -10.26 -22.89
N LYS A 124 12.16 -10.75 -23.10
CA LYS A 124 13.40 -10.17 -22.54
C LYS A 124 13.56 -8.66 -22.80
N LYS A 125 12.86 -8.09 -23.78
CA LYS A 125 13.04 -6.71 -24.23
C LYS A 125 12.09 -5.68 -23.59
N VAL A 126 11.06 -6.12 -22.86
CA VAL A 126 10.07 -5.21 -22.21
C VAL A 126 10.24 -5.20 -20.69
N GLU A 127 10.68 -6.31 -20.09
CA GLU A 127 11.01 -6.40 -18.65
C GLU A 127 12.37 -5.77 -18.29
N GLU A 128 13.30 -5.59 -19.23
CA GLU A 128 14.60 -4.95 -18.96
C GLU A 128 14.48 -3.44 -18.63
N ASP A 129 13.37 -2.79 -18.99
CA ASP A 129 13.17 -1.34 -18.83
C ASP A 129 12.20 -0.95 -17.68
N ALA A 130 11.63 -1.92 -16.96
CA ALA A 130 10.72 -1.68 -15.83
C ALA A 130 11.35 -2.17 -14.51
N GLY A 131 11.33 -1.33 -13.47
CA GLY A 131 11.95 -1.66 -12.18
C GLY A 131 13.02 -0.67 -11.72
N LEU A 132 13.43 -0.81 -10.45
CA LEU A 132 14.59 -0.08 -9.92
C LEU A 132 15.87 -0.71 -10.46
N THR A 133 16.77 0.12 -10.96
CA THR A 133 18.11 -0.29 -11.34
C THR A 133 19.01 -0.33 -10.11
N VAL A 134 20.17 -1.00 -10.21
CA VAL A 134 21.20 -0.95 -9.16
C VAL A 134 21.62 0.48 -8.86
N TYR A 135 21.66 1.34 -9.89
CA TYR A 135 21.95 2.76 -9.74
C TYR A 135 20.93 3.46 -8.84
N ASP A 136 19.64 3.25 -9.09
CA ASP A 136 18.59 3.85 -8.27
C ASP A 136 18.67 3.36 -6.82
N ALA A 137 18.91 2.06 -6.62
CA ALA A 137 19.05 1.48 -5.29
C ALA A 137 20.24 2.06 -4.51
N LEU A 138 21.37 2.27 -5.18
CA LEU A 138 22.53 2.93 -4.58
C LEU A 138 22.23 4.38 -4.19
N LYS A 139 21.47 5.11 -5.01
CA LYS A 139 21.06 6.49 -4.71
C LYS A 139 20.08 6.58 -3.54
N ILE A 140 19.15 5.63 -3.44
CA ILE A 140 18.26 5.51 -2.28
C ILE A 140 19.08 5.21 -1.02
N ARG A 141 20.07 4.29 -1.11
CA ARG A 141 20.96 3.97 0.01
C ARG A 141 21.79 5.17 0.46
N GLU A 142 22.33 5.92 -0.48
CA GLU A 142 23.11 7.14 -0.23
C GLU A 142 22.24 8.19 0.47
N ALA A 143 21.02 8.44 -0.01
CA ALA A 143 20.08 9.35 0.61
C ALA A 143 19.70 8.90 2.03
N ALA A 144 19.35 7.62 2.22
CA ALA A 144 19.05 7.06 3.52
C ALA A 144 20.21 7.25 4.51
N SER A 145 21.45 6.99 4.09
CA SER A 145 22.63 7.22 4.94
C SER A 145 22.88 8.68 5.35
N ARG A 146 22.21 9.63 4.70
CA ARG A 146 22.23 11.07 5.03
C ARG A 146 21.03 11.50 5.87
N GLY A 147 20.22 10.56 6.36
CA GLY A 147 19.05 10.82 7.20
C GLY A 147 17.74 10.97 6.44
N VAL A 148 17.71 10.74 5.12
CA VAL A 148 16.44 10.77 4.36
C VAL A 148 15.59 9.56 4.72
N ALA A 149 14.34 9.78 5.13
CA ALA A 149 13.44 8.69 5.46
C ALA A 149 13.06 7.89 4.20
N VAL A 150 12.79 6.58 4.36
CA VAL A 150 12.38 5.71 3.24
C VAL A 150 11.10 4.97 3.57
N VAL A 151 10.06 5.14 2.76
CA VAL A 151 8.81 4.37 2.86
C VAL A 151 8.66 3.53 1.59
N ALA A 152 8.35 2.25 1.74
CA ALA A 152 8.14 1.35 0.62
C ALA A 152 6.87 0.50 0.81
N GLU A 153 6.10 0.37 -0.27
CA GLU A 153 4.89 -0.46 -0.30
C GLU A 153 5.10 -1.84 -0.96
N TYR A 154 4.10 -2.70 -0.80
CA TYR A 154 3.94 -3.99 -1.46
C TYR A 154 4.29 -3.94 -2.94
N ASN A 155 4.85 -5.05 -3.45
CA ASN A 155 5.20 -5.20 -4.87
C ASN A 155 6.29 -4.25 -5.38
N THR A 156 6.93 -3.44 -4.52
CA THR A 156 8.24 -2.85 -4.81
C THR A 156 9.29 -3.93 -5.04
N GLN A 157 9.15 -5.13 -4.46
CA GLN A 157 10.07 -6.25 -4.70
C GLN A 157 10.02 -6.77 -6.14
N SER A 158 8.87 -6.65 -6.82
CA SER A 158 8.77 -6.95 -8.25
C SER A 158 9.47 -5.91 -9.13
N LEU A 159 9.76 -4.71 -8.60
CA LEU A 159 10.64 -3.73 -9.24
C LEU A 159 12.11 -4.08 -9.04
N TRP A 160 12.45 -4.98 -8.12
CA TRP A 160 13.81 -5.41 -7.83
C TRP A 160 14.14 -6.61 -8.72
N THR A 161 14.21 -6.34 -10.03
CA THR A 161 14.35 -7.32 -11.11
C THR A 161 15.66 -8.13 -11.05
N SER A 162 16.61 -7.74 -10.18
CA SER A 162 17.86 -8.46 -9.94
C SER A 162 18.17 -8.58 -8.45
N ASP A 163 18.84 -9.67 -8.07
CA ASP A 163 19.32 -9.89 -6.70
C ASP A 163 20.23 -8.76 -6.21
N ASN A 164 20.99 -8.13 -7.12
CA ASN A 164 21.83 -6.98 -6.82
C ASN A 164 21.03 -5.78 -6.29
N VAL A 165 19.81 -5.53 -6.79
CA VAL A 165 18.95 -4.45 -6.29
C VAL A 165 18.43 -4.79 -4.90
N ARG A 166 18.05 -6.06 -4.68
CA ARG A 166 17.58 -6.56 -3.39
C ARG A 166 18.66 -6.45 -2.32
N GLU A 167 19.90 -6.81 -2.65
CA GLU A 167 21.06 -6.67 -1.75
C GLU A 167 21.30 -5.23 -1.30
N GLN A 168 20.96 -4.24 -2.11
CA GLN A 168 21.09 -2.82 -1.72
C GLN A 168 19.92 -2.32 -0.86
N LEU A 169 18.68 -2.78 -1.12
CA LEU A 169 17.47 -2.24 -0.49
C LEU A 169 17.03 -3.00 0.76
N HIS A 170 17.27 -4.31 0.84
CA HIS A 170 16.95 -5.13 2.02
C HIS A 170 17.55 -4.57 3.32
N PRO A 171 18.85 -4.20 3.37
CA PRO A 171 19.42 -3.59 4.58
C PRO A 171 18.75 -2.26 4.96
N ILE A 172 18.32 -1.48 3.97
CA ILE A 172 17.60 -0.22 4.20
C ILE A 172 16.27 -0.48 4.89
N LEU A 173 15.52 -1.45 4.38
CA LEU A 173 14.19 -1.77 4.87
C LEU A 173 14.19 -2.69 6.10
N GLY A 174 15.36 -3.17 6.53
CA GLY A 174 15.51 -4.06 7.70
C GLY A 174 14.80 -5.40 7.52
N LEU A 175 14.79 -5.94 6.29
CA LEU A 175 14.06 -7.15 5.94
C LEU A 175 14.72 -7.94 4.82
N LYS A 176 14.34 -9.22 4.72
CA LYS A 176 14.62 -10.10 3.59
C LYS A 176 13.32 -10.63 2.99
N SER A 177 13.27 -10.74 1.67
CA SER A 177 12.19 -11.43 0.98
C SER A 177 12.20 -12.92 1.29
N SER A 178 11.01 -13.52 1.47
CA SER A 178 10.87 -14.98 1.47
C SER A 178 10.57 -15.56 0.08
N GLY A 179 10.38 -14.69 -0.93
CA GLY A 179 9.91 -15.07 -2.26
C GLY A 179 8.40 -15.39 -2.33
N TRP A 180 7.71 -15.51 -1.18
CA TRP A 180 6.27 -15.80 -1.12
C TRP A 180 5.42 -14.54 -1.13
N ARG A 181 4.31 -14.61 -1.86
CA ARG A 181 3.23 -13.64 -1.86
C ARG A 181 1.92 -14.32 -1.57
N GLY A 182 1.02 -13.64 -0.87
CA GLY A 182 -0.26 -14.19 -0.47
C GLY A 182 -1.45 -13.32 -0.82
N LYS A 183 -2.61 -13.96 -1.00
CA LYS A 183 -3.89 -13.28 -1.16
C LYS A 183 -5.05 -14.13 -0.66
N TYR A 184 -6.03 -13.47 -0.05
CA TYR A 184 -7.33 -14.07 0.22
C TYR A 184 -8.11 -14.28 -1.09
N ILE A 185 -8.69 -15.46 -1.24
CA ILE A 185 -9.50 -15.83 -2.39
C ILE A 185 -10.89 -16.26 -1.91
N SER A 186 -11.93 -15.56 -2.38
CA SER A 186 -13.32 -15.91 -2.02
C SER A 186 -13.83 -17.16 -2.74
N ASN A 187 -13.29 -17.44 -3.93
CA ASN A 187 -13.56 -18.66 -4.66
C ASN A 187 -12.30 -19.12 -5.43
N LEU A 188 -11.68 -20.21 -4.99
CA LEU A 188 -10.49 -20.82 -5.58
C LEU A 188 -10.72 -21.37 -7.00
N GLN A 189 -11.98 -21.46 -7.45
CA GLN A 189 -12.32 -21.78 -8.85
C GLN A 189 -12.46 -20.52 -9.73
N SER A 190 -12.49 -19.32 -9.14
CA SER A 190 -12.60 -18.08 -9.92
C SER A 190 -11.34 -17.89 -10.77
N ARG A 191 -11.51 -17.79 -12.09
CA ARG A 191 -10.43 -17.42 -13.01
C ARG A 191 -10.03 -15.94 -12.94
N VAL A 192 -10.86 -15.13 -12.27
CA VAL A 192 -10.57 -13.71 -12.01
C VAL A 192 -9.64 -13.55 -10.82
N GLN A 193 -9.90 -14.30 -9.73
CA GLN A 193 -9.08 -14.21 -8.51
C GLN A 193 -7.86 -15.13 -8.53
N VAL A 194 -7.94 -16.27 -9.24
CA VAL A 194 -6.84 -17.21 -9.45
C VAL A 194 -6.50 -17.21 -10.94
N PRO A 195 -5.49 -16.43 -11.38
CA PRO A 195 -5.09 -16.34 -12.78
C PRO A 195 -4.71 -17.71 -13.36
N GLU A 196 -4.86 -17.86 -14.68
CA GLU A 196 -4.58 -19.12 -15.37
C GLU A 196 -3.14 -19.59 -15.16
N GLN A 197 -2.18 -18.67 -15.15
CA GLN A 197 -0.77 -19.00 -14.93
C GLN A 197 -0.52 -19.70 -13.59
N VAL A 198 -1.23 -19.29 -12.52
CA VAL A 198 -1.14 -19.96 -11.20
C VAL A 198 -1.60 -21.41 -11.28
N ARG A 199 -2.62 -21.68 -12.10
CA ARG A 199 -3.13 -23.04 -12.33
C ARG A 199 -2.14 -23.86 -13.13
N ILE A 200 -1.61 -23.30 -14.22
CA ILE A 200 -0.58 -23.93 -15.06
C ILE A 200 0.66 -24.27 -14.23
N ASP A 201 1.13 -23.34 -13.39
CA ASP A 201 2.29 -23.56 -12.52
C ASP A 201 2.03 -24.64 -11.47
N TYR A 202 0.84 -24.62 -10.86
CA TYR A 202 0.42 -25.67 -9.95
C TYR A 202 0.38 -27.04 -10.64
N GLU A 203 -0.27 -27.15 -11.80
CA GLU A 203 -0.46 -28.41 -12.53
C GLU A 203 0.88 -28.99 -13.00
N ARG A 204 1.78 -28.12 -13.47
CA ARG A 204 3.15 -28.47 -13.86
C ARG A 204 3.96 -29.04 -12.70
N ILE A 205 3.88 -28.45 -11.51
CA ILE A 205 4.68 -28.86 -10.35
C ILE A 205 4.04 -30.04 -9.60
N ALA A 206 2.73 -30.02 -9.43
CA ALA A 206 1.99 -31.03 -8.66
C ALA A 206 1.60 -32.26 -9.48
N GLY A 207 1.64 -32.18 -10.82
CA GLY A 207 1.27 -33.27 -11.73
C GLY A 207 -0.21 -33.62 -11.71
N GLN A 208 -1.08 -32.70 -11.25
CA GLN A 208 -2.52 -32.90 -11.13
C GLN A 208 -3.26 -31.61 -11.44
N ASP A 209 -4.44 -31.73 -12.05
CA ASP A 209 -5.37 -30.63 -12.32
C ASP A 209 -5.70 -29.85 -11.03
N TRP A 210 -5.97 -28.55 -11.16
CA TRP A 210 -6.34 -27.69 -10.03
C TRP A 210 -7.58 -28.21 -9.27
N PRO A 211 -7.45 -28.76 -8.04
CA PRO A 211 -8.55 -29.43 -7.36
C PRO A 211 -9.28 -28.51 -6.37
N TYR A 212 -8.91 -27.23 -6.29
CA TYR A 212 -9.34 -26.35 -5.21
C TYR A 212 -10.64 -25.60 -5.53
N SER A 213 -11.53 -25.53 -4.53
CA SER A 213 -12.79 -24.81 -4.56
C SER A 213 -13.10 -24.11 -3.23
N GLY A 214 -14.10 -23.22 -3.26
CA GLY A 214 -14.49 -22.44 -2.08
C GLY A 214 -13.46 -21.38 -1.69
N LYS A 215 -13.60 -20.85 -0.48
CA LYS A 215 -12.72 -19.79 0.05
C LYS A 215 -11.38 -20.34 0.53
N GLY A 216 -10.33 -19.54 0.44
CA GLY A 216 -9.02 -19.90 0.99
C GLY A 216 -7.99 -18.78 0.88
N ILE A 217 -6.75 -19.11 1.21
CA ILE A 217 -5.60 -18.23 1.04
C ILE A 217 -4.69 -18.89 0.00
N LEU A 218 -4.36 -18.15 -1.05
CA LEU A 218 -3.41 -18.53 -2.08
C LEU A 218 -2.04 -17.94 -1.71
N LEU A 219 -1.02 -18.77 -1.68
CA LEU A 219 0.38 -18.37 -1.55
C LEU A 219 1.14 -18.79 -2.82
N VAL A 220 1.85 -17.85 -3.43
CA VAL A 220 2.60 -18.02 -4.67
C VAL A 220 4.06 -17.64 -4.42
N HIS A 221 4.99 -18.54 -4.69
CA HIS A 221 6.41 -18.28 -4.63
C HIS A 221 6.93 -17.80 -6.00
N GLU A 222 8.00 -17.00 -6.01
CA GLU A 222 8.61 -16.47 -7.24
C GLU A 222 9.13 -17.55 -8.22
N ASP A 223 9.47 -18.74 -7.73
CA ASP A 223 9.87 -19.91 -8.54
C ASP A 223 8.68 -20.73 -9.10
N GLY A 224 7.45 -20.29 -8.85
CA GLY A 224 6.23 -20.94 -9.30
C GLY A 224 5.62 -21.94 -8.34
N ARG A 225 6.24 -22.23 -7.17
CA ARG A 225 5.59 -23.07 -6.14
C ARG A 225 4.30 -22.43 -5.63
N ILE A 226 3.25 -23.23 -5.47
CA ILE A 226 1.93 -22.79 -5.03
C ILE A 226 1.53 -23.53 -3.75
N ILE A 227 1.04 -22.79 -2.75
CA ILE A 227 0.42 -23.35 -1.55
C ILE A 227 -0.99 -22.79 -1.43
N VAL A 228 -1.95 -23.69 -1.19
CA VAL A 228 -3.34 -23.32 -0.95
C VAL A 228 -3.74 -23.73 0.46
N LEU A 229 -4.17 -22.75 1.26
CA LEU A 229 -4.81 -22.94 2.55
C LEU A 229 -6.34 -22.87 2.35
N ARG A 230 -7.01 -24.03 2.38
CA ARG A 230 -8.46 -24.13 2.18
C ARG A 230 -9.24 -23.74 3.43
N GLY A 231 -10.30 -22.97 3.24
CA GLY A 231 -11.29 -22.68 4.29
C GLY A 231 -11.94 -23.96 4.83
N GLY A 232 -12.09 -24.03 6.15
CA GLY A 232 -12.63 -25.18 6.86
C GLY A 232 -11.66 -26.36 7.04
N LYS A 233 -10.52 -26.37 6.35
CA LYS A 233 -9.52 -27.46 6.44
C LYS A 233 -8.15 -27.00 6.91
N ASP A 234 -7.54 -26.06 6.20
CA ASP A 234 -6.22 -25.53 6.54
C ASP A 234 -6.33 -24.24 7.38
N VAL A 235 -7.41 -23.49 7.18
CA VAL A 235 -7.77 -22.28 7.92
C VAL A 235 -9.25 -22.35 8.30
N GLN A 236 -9.60 -21.99 9.53
CA GLN A 236 -10.98 -22.13 10.03
C GLN A 236 -11.96 -21.28 9.20
N THR A 237 -11.71 -19.97 9.09
CA THR A 237 -12.61 -19.03 8.41
C THR A 237 -12.09 -18.55 7.06
N ALA A 238 -10.82 -18.85 6.74
CA ALA A 238 -10.07 -18.27 5.62
C ALA A 238 -9.98 -16.74 5.66
N GLU A 239 -9.99 -16.14 6.85
CA GLU A 239 -9.79 -14.70 7.01
C GLU A 239 -8.32 -14.39 7.28
N ILE A 240 -7.89 -13.24 6.76
CA ILE A 240 -6.62 -12.60 7.10
C ILE A 240 -6.97 -11.31 7.81
N LYS A 241 -6.44 -11.12 9.02
CA LYS A 241 -6.63 -9.90 9.80
C LYS A 241 -5.31 -9.21 10.03
N LEU A 242 -5.24 -7.92 9.78
CA LEU A 242 -4.15 -7.08 10.26
C LEU A 242 -4.41 -6.72 11.72
N SER A 243 -3.38 -6.88 12.55
CA SER A 243 -3.39 -6.44 13.95
C SER A 243 -2.06 -5.75 14.28
N PHE A 244 -2.11 -4.61 14.96
CA PHE A 244 -0.92 -3.92 15.43
C PHE A 244 -0.30 -4.66 16.63
N THR A 245 1.03 -4.66 16.73
CA THR A 245 1.75 -5.09 17.94
C THR A 245 1.54 -4.07 19.06
N GLU A 246 1.96 -4.36 20.29
CA GLU A 246 1.85 -3.37 21.37
C GLU A 246 2.60 -2.08 21.03
N LYS A 247 3.84 -2.20 20.53
CA LYS A 247 4.63 -1.08 19.98
C LYS A 247 3.86 -0.35 18.88
N GLY A 248 3.31 -1.07 17.91
CA GLY A 248 2.55 -0.48 16.82
C GLY A 248 1.27 0.24 17.27
N ARG A 249 0.59 -0.26 18.31
CA ARG A 249 -0.61 0.37 18.87
C ARG A 249 -0.28 1.68 19.59
N GLN A 250 0.81 1.71 20.35
CA GLN A 250 1.30 2.93 21.00
C GLN A 250 1.75 3.97 19.98
N TRP A 251 2.40 3.51 18.90
CA TRP A 251 2.89 4.35 17.80
C TRP A 251 1.76 4.95 16.95
N SER A 252 0.80 4.13 16.50
CA SER A 252 -0.26 4.56 15.57
C SER A 252 -1.55 5.04 16.24
N GLY A 253 -1.77 4.67 17.51
CA GLY A 253 -3.06 4.84 18.19
C GLY A 253 -4.15 3.83 17.76
N ILE A 254 -3.86 2.92 16.83
CA ILE A 254 -4.86 2.02 16.24
C ILE A 254 -4.99 0.75 17.06
N GLN A 255 -6.11 0.59 17.76
CA GLN A 255 -6.35 -0.57 18.65
C GLN A 255 -7.10 -1.73 17.98
N GLN A 256 -7.79 -1.47 16.88
CA GLN A 256 -8.69 -2.42 16.22
C GLN A 256 -7.94 -3.37 15.28
N GLU A 257 -8.57 -4.51 14.98
CA GLU A 257 -8.13 -5.41 13.91
C GLU A 257 -8.95 -5.16 12.63
N PHE A 258 -8.30 -5.33 11.47
CA PHE A 258 -8.94 -5.08 10.17
C PHE A 258 -8.83 -6.30 9.29
N GLN A 259 -9.92 -6.62 8.57
CA GLN A 259 -9.85 -7.67 7.56
C GLN A 259 -8.99 -7.19 6.38
N TYR A 260 -8.18 -8.11 5.85
CA TYR A 260 -7.30 -7.84 4.71
C TYR A 260 -7.54 -8.84 3.58
N THR A 261 -7.75 -8.33 2.36
CA THR A 261 -8.09 -9.18 1.19
C THR A 261 -7.19 -8.99 -0.01
N SER A 262 -6.38 -7.94 -0.01
CA SER A 262 -5.48 -7.65 -1.11
C SER A 262 -4.22 -8.52 -1.03
N TRP A 263 -3.34 -8.37 -2.02
CA TRP A 263 -2.07 -9.08 -2.04
C TRP A 263 -1.12 -8.56 -0.96
N PHE A 264 -0.31 -9.45 -0.40
CA PHE A 264 0.76 -9.12 0.53
C PHE A 264 2.03 -9.93 0.24
N ASP A 265 3.18 -9.34 0.55
CA ASP A 265 4.48 -9.98 0.57
C ASP A 265 4.68 -10.70 1.91
N VAL A 266 5.26 -11.90 1.87
CA VAL A 266 5.75 -12.58 3.07
C VAL A 266 7.23 -12.25 3.19
N VAL A 267 7.59 -11.54 4.26
CA VAL A 267 8.96 -11.10 4.51
C VAL A 267 9.47 -11.60 5.85
N VAL A 268 10.78 -11.72 5.96
CA VAL A 268 11.50 -12.03 7.19
C VAL A 268 12.19 -10.75 7.65
N PRO A 269 11.78 -10.16 8.78
CA PRO A 269 12.44 -8.97 9.29
C PRO A 269 13.79 -9.34 9.92
N ASP A 270 14.74 -8.41 9.87
CA ASP A 270 16.06 -8.61 10.51
C ASP A 270 15.95 -8.66 12.04
N SER A 271 14.92 -8.01 12.62
CA SER A 271 14.61 -8.04 14.05
C SER A 271 13.10 -8.15 14.29
N PRO A 272 12.62 -9.00 15.22
CA PRO A 272 11.20 -9.04 15.59
C PRO A 272 10.66 -7.70 16.13
N GLU A 273 11.52 -6.84 16.68
CA GLU A 273 11.16 -5.54 17.27
C GLU A 273 10.86 -4.45 16.22
N SER A 274 11.19 -4.70 14.94
CA SER A 274 10.82 -3.82 13.84
C SER A 274 9.35 -3.94 13.45
N ILE A 275 8.64 -4.97 13.94
CA ILE A 275 7.28 -5.28 13.50
C ILE A 275 6.27 -4.41 14.24
N LEU A 276 5.62 -3.50 13.52
CA LEU A 276 4.54 -2.65 14.03
C LEU A 276 3.17 -3.30 13.86
N ALA A 277 2.97 -4.10 12.80
CA ALA A 277 1.73 -4.82 12.57
C ALA A 277 1.97 -6.19 11.96
N ARG A 278 1.03 -7.11 12.15
CA ARG A 278 1.07 -8.49 11.66
C ARG A 278 -0.23 -8.89 11.00
N TYR A 279 -0.14 -9.71 9.96
CA TYR A 279 -1.25 -10.52 9.47
C TYR A 279 -1.40 -11.78 10.32
N LYS A 280 -2.65 -12.05 10.72
CA LYS A 280 -3.05 -13.25 11.44
C LYS A 280 -4.13 -13.98 10.67
N THR A 281 -4.05 -15.30 10.69
CA THR A 281 -5.11 -16.17 10.19
C THR A 281 -5.33 -17.33 11.16
N SER A 282 -6.58 -17.79 11.27
CA SER A 282 -6.95 -18.89 12.16
C SER A 282 -6.55 -20.24 11.53
N LEU A 283 -5.26 -20.55 11.58
CA LEU A 283 -4.70 -21.81 11.06
C LEU A 283 -5.20 -23.01 11.86
N THR A 284 -5.58 -24.08 11.16
CA THR A 284 -5.72 -25.40 11.76
C THR A 284 -4.34 -26.04 11.95
N GLN A 285 -4.27 -27.19 12.61
CA GLN A 285 -3.03 -27.96 12.70
C GLN A 285 -2.48 -28.34 11.31
N GLU A 286 -3.36 -28.73 10.37
CA GLU A 286 -2.98 -29.03 8.99
C GLU A 286 -2.39 -27.81 8.28
N GLY A 287 -3.04 -26.65 8.40
CA GLY A 287 -2.54 -25.42 7.79
C GLY A 287 -1.21 -24.97 8.38
N ARG A 288 -1.05 -25.08 9.70
CA ARG A 288 0.23 -24.78 10.37
C ARG A 288 1.34 -25.69 9.86
N GLN A 289 1.09 -26.99 9.70
CA GLN A 289 2.09 -27.92 9.19
C GLN A 289 2.46 -27.62 7.74
N LYS A 290 1.48 -27.26 6.89
CA LYS A 290 1.76 -26.82 5.50
C LYS A 290 2.69 -25.62 5.45
N LEU A 291 2.46 -24.61 6.29
CA LEU A 291 3.32 -23.43 6.33
C LEU A 291 4.72 -23.75 6.85
N ILE A 292 4.83 -24.54 7.93
CA ILE A 292 6.13 -24.99 8.46
C ILE A 292 6.95 -25.73 7.40
N ASN A 293 6.32 -26.66 6.66
CA ASN A 293 6.99 -27.42 5.60
C ASN A 293 7.49 -26.52 4.45
N ALA A 294 6.89 -25.34 4.28
CA ALA A 294 7.26 -24.36 3.28
C ALA A 294 8.26 -23.30 3.80
N GLY A 295 8.64 -23.36 5.07
CA GLY A 295 9.48 -22.34 5.73
C GLY A 295 8.75 -21.03 5.97
N ILE A 296 7.41 -21.05 5.98
CA ILE A 296 6.55 -19.88 6.11
C ILE A 296 6.04 -19.80 7.57
N PRO A 297 6.19 -18.67 8.29
CA PRO A 297 5.67 -18.54 9.64
C PRO A 297 4.13 -18.53 9.66
N GLY A 298 3.52 -18.78 10.83
CA GLY A 298 2.05 -18.80 10.96
C GLY A 298 1.41 -17.41 10.99
N ASP A 299 2.22 -16.39 11.23
CA ASP A 299 1.88 -14.97 11.24
C ASP A 299 2.97 -14.19 10.50
N PHE A 300 2.55 -13.18 9.75
CA PHE A 300 3.43 -12.45 8.83
C PHE A 300 3.54 -10.99 9.26
N PRO A 301 4.69 -10.33 9.10
CA PRO A 301 4.73 -8.88 9.21
C PRO A 301 3.78 -8.24 8.20
N ALA A 302 3.13 -7.15 8.63
CA ALA A 302 2.27 -6.31 7.81
C ALA A 302 2.85 -4.89 7.64
N ILE A 303 3.43 -4.36 8.73
CA ILE A 303 4.16 -3.09 8.75
C ILE A 303 5.44 -3.31 9.53
N LEU A 304 6.56 -2.95 8.90
CA LEU A 304 7.89 -2.94 9.50
C LEU A 304 8.39 -1.50 9.62
N ARG A 305 9.15 -1.24 10.68
CA ARG A 305 9.87 0.00 10.93
C ARG A 305 11.30 -0.32 11.34
N ASN A 306 12.28 0.19 10.58
CA ASN A 306 13.69 0.10 10.91
C ASN A 306 14.15 1.44 11.49
N ASP A 307 14.78 1.38 12.66
CA ASP A 307 15.25 2.55 13.43
C ASP A 307 16.79 2.50 13.52
N GLY A 308 17.46 2.73 12.39
CA GLY A 308 18.92 2.72 12.28
C GLY A 308 19.51 4.14 12.23
N ASP A 309 20.52 4.36 11.40
CA ASP A 309 21.04 5.71 11.06
C ASP A 309 20.02 6.56 10.27
N TYR A 310 18.90 5.95 9.90
CA TYR A 310 17.75 6.54 9.22
C TYR A 310 16.49 5.78 9.60
N GLN A 311 15.34 6.42 9.39
CA GLN A 311 14.06 5.77 9.51
C GLN A 311 13.63 5.13 8.19
N SER A 312 13.22 3.86 8.24
CA SER A 312 12.54 3.25 7.10
C SER A 312 11.29 2.47 7.50
N TYR A 313 10.34 2.44 6.58
CA TYR A 313 9.06 1.79 6.75
C TYR A 313 8.77 0.88 5.57
N TYR A 314 8.34 -0.34 5.85
CA TYR A 314 7.88 -1.26 4.81
C TYR A 314 6.46 -1.73 5.09
N MET A 315 5.56 -1.43 4.15
CA MET A 315 4.18 -1.88 4.14
C MET A 315 4.08 -3.08 3.21
N THR A 316 3.91 -4.28 3.77
CA THR A 316 3.99 -5.52 3.00
C THR A 316 2.75 -5.76 2.13
N GLY A 317 1.68 -4.99 2.30
CA GLY A 317 0.45 -5.12 1.51
C GLY A 317 0.15 -3.87 0.70
N SER A 318 -0.72 -4.01 -0.31
CA SER A 318 -1.24 -2.87 -1.07
C SER A 318 -2.20 -2.07 -0.20
N PHE A 319 -1.69 -1.01 0.46
CA PHE A 319 -2.41 -0.24 1.47
C PHE A 319 -2.94 1.09 0.94
N GLY A 320 -2.15 1.76 0.10
CA GLY A 320 -2.51 3.03 -0.53
C GLY A 320 -3.53 2.94 -1.68
N GLU A 321 -4.07 1.76 -1.99
CA GLU A 321 -5.06 1.63 -3.07
C GLU A 321 -6.41 2.25 -2.68
N MET A 322 -6.91 3.14 -3.53
CA MET A 322 -8.27 3.65 -3.49
C MET A 322 -8.99 3.27 -4.78
N GLU A 323 -10.19 2.72 -4.66
CA GLU A 323 -11.10 2.56 -5.80
C GLU A 323 -11.84 3.87 -6.10
N HIS A 324 -12.24 4.61 -5.06
CA HIS A 324 -13.02 5.85 -5.23
C HIS A 324 -12.24 7.07 -4.75
N TYR A 325 -11.63 7.79 -5.70
CA TYR A 325 -10.97 9.05 -5.42
C TYR A 325 -12.00 10.12 -5.04
N SER A 326 -11.89 10.58 -3.80
CA SER A 326 -12.80 11.59 -3.29
C SER A 326 -12.35 12.99 -3.70
N PHE A 327 -13.22 13.76 -4.34
CA PHE A 327 -12.93 15.15 -4.71
C PHE A 327 -12.76 16.09 -3.50
N TRP A 328 -13.19 15.66 -2.31
CA TRP A 328 -13.22 16.44 -1.08
C TRP A 328 -11.86 16.59 -0.38
N ARG A 329 -10.75 16.57 -1.12
CA ARG A 329 -9.39 16.75 -0.59
C ARG A 329 -9.15 18.12 0.06
N ARG A 330 -10.02 19.11 -0.18
CA ARG A 330 -9.91 20.47 0.38
C ARG A 330 -10.81 20.71 1.59
N ILE A 331 -11.29 19.64 2.23
CA ILE A 331 -12.11 19.71 3.43
C ILE A 331 -11.27 19.24 4.62
N LYS A 332 -11.07 20.13 5.59
CA LYS A 332 -10.32 19.80 6.81
C LYS A 332 -11.04 18.72 7.60
N GLY A 333 -10.32 17.67 8.00
CA GLY A 333 -10.85 16.55 8.79
C GLY A 333 -11.68 15.56 7.98
N TRP A 334 -11.72 15.66 6.64
CA TRP A 334 -12.40 14.69 5.80
C TRP A 334 -11.82 13.27 5.96
N ASP A 335 -10.50 13.17 6.12
CA ASP A 335 -9.79 11.95 6.48
C ASP A 335 -10.33 11.32 7.76
N VAL A 336 -10.50 12.11 8.83
CA VAL A 336 -11.03 11.64 10.13
C VAL A 336 -12.48 11.20 10.02
N ILE A 337 -13.31 11.95 9.27
CA ILE A 337 -14.71 11.58 9.01
C ILE A 337 -14.76 10.25 8.27
N LYS A 338 -13.94 10.06 7.23
CA LYS A 338 -13.88 8.83 6.46
C LYS A 338 -13.35 7.67 7.29
N GLU A 339 -12.33 7.89 8.11
CA GLU A 339 -11.82 6.89 9.05
C GLU A 339 -12.93 6.40 9.99
N TRP A 340 -13.71 7.31 10.58
CA TRP A 340 -14.79 6.98 11.51
C TRP A 340 -16.01 6.35 10.84
N LEU A 341 -16.50 6.94 9.74
CA LEU A 341 -17.73 6.52 9.07
C LEU A 341 -17.56 5.28 8.20
N THR A 342 -16.36 5.00 7.69
CA THR A 342 -16.15 3.80 6.89
C THR A 342 -16.38 2.58 7.78
N PRO A 343 -17.30 1.67 7.44
CA PRO A 343 -17.46 0.45 8.21
C PRO A 343 -16.22 -0.45 8.12
N ASN A 344 -15.91 -1.17 9.19
CA ASN A 344 -14.86 -2.20 9.18
C ASN A 344 -15.43 -3.49 8.59
N GLN A 345 -15.68 -3.48 7.28
CA GLN A 345 -16.27 -4.59 6.53
C GLN A 345 -15.43 -4.88 5.29
N ARG A 346 -15.34 -6.16 4.92
CA ARG A 346 -14.47 -6.65 3.86
C ARG A 346 -14.88 -6.17 2.48
N GLU A 347 -16.17 -5.95 2.31
CA GLU A 347 -16.82 -5.58 1.05
C GLU A 347 -16.57 -4.12 0.68
N ILE A 348 -15.96 -3.34 1.58
CA ILE A 348 -15.77 -1.90 1.40
C ILE A 348 -14.37 -1.66 0.84
N PRO A 349 -14.25 -1.27 -0.44
CA PRO A 349 -12.96 -1.26 -1.13
C PRO A 349 -11.92 -0.34 -0.49
N ASP A 350 -12.33 0.86 -0.06
CA ASP A 350 -11.42 1.85 0.50
C ASP A 350 -11.24 1.73 2.03
N MET A 351 -11.81 0.69 2.67
CA MET A 351 -11.76 0.55 4.13
C MET A 351 -10.33 0.58 4.66
N PHE A 352 -9.46 -0.18 4.00
CA PHE A 352 -8.07 -0.30 4.42
C PHE A 352 -7.31 1.02 4.24
N TYR A 353 -7.60 1.74 3.15
CA TYR A 353 -7.04 3.07 2.91
C TYR A 353 -7.38 4.03 4.04
N TRP A 354 -8.67 4.15 4.39
CA TRP A 354 -9.13 5.13 5.40
C TRP A 354 -8.78 4.74 6.84
N LYS A 355 -8.85 3.45 7.18
CA LYS A 355 -8.68 2.99 8.57
C LYS A 355 -7.24 2.63 8.95
N VAL A 356 -6.40 2.32 7.96
CA VAL A 356 -5.02 1.87 8.21
C VAL A 356 -4.03 2.78 7.51
N TYR A 357 -4.09 2.88 6.18
CA TYR A 357 -3.06 3.61 5.42
C TYR A 357 -2.97 5.09 5.80
N VAL A 358 -4.10 5.82 5.82
CA VAL A 358 -4.11 7.25 6.13
C VAL A 358 -3.58 7.55 7.53
N PRO A 359 -4.06 6.90 8.62
CA PRO A 359 -3.49 7.11 9.95
C PRO A 359 -2.00 6.75 10.05
N VAL A 360 -1.59 5.64 9.45
CA VAL A 360 -0.18 5.17 9.44
C VAL A 360 0.71 6.19 8.71
N MET A 361 0.33 6.60 7.50
CA MET A 361 1.10 7.57 6.72
C MET A 361 1.16 8.95 7.39
N LYS A 362 0.07 9.40 8.04
CA LYS A 362 0.10 10.65 8.81
C LYS A 362 1.10 10.57 9.96
N GLN A 363 1.18 9.44 10.64
CA GLN A 363 2.16 9.23 11.71
C GLN A 363 3.60 9.24 11.15
N ILE A 364 3.85 8.58 10.03
CA ILE A 364 5.16 8.60 9.36
C ILE A 364 5.54 10.03 8.96
N LEU A 365 4.67 10.75 8.26
CA LEU A 365 4.93 12.11 7.78
C LEU A 365 5.21 13.08 8.93
N LYS A 366 4.50 12.92 10.06
CA LYS A 366 4.74 13.71 11.28
C LYS A 366 6.11 13.43 11.90
N GLU A 367 6.60 12.20 11.83
CA GLU A 367 7.95 11.87 12.31
C GLU A 367 9.03 12.46 11.40
N VAL A 368 8.85 12.37 10.08
CA VAL A 368 9.77 13.01 9.11
C VAL A 368 9.83 14.52 9.34
N GLU A 369 8.67 15.18 9.51
CA GLU A 369 8.61 16.61 9.81
C GLU A 369 9.34 16.93 11.13
N ALA A 370 9.17 16.11 12.17
CA ALA A 370 9.82 16.34 13.46
C ALA A 370 11.35 16.16 13.39
N GLU A 371 11.85 15.22 12.59
CA GLU A 371 13.29 14.97 12.42
C GLU A 371 13.99 16.06 11.60
N GLU A 372 13.32 16.66 10.62
CA GLU A 372 13.84 17.84 9.87
C GLU A 372 14.21 18.99 10.84
N HIS A 373 13.45 19.16 11.91
CA HIS A 373 13.69 20.24 12.89
C HIS A 373 14.84 19.95 13.86
N VAL A 374 15.44 18.75 13.82
CA VAL A 374 16.50 18.31 14.75
C VAL A 374 17.90 18.40 14.11
N TRP A 375 18.01 18.44 12.78
CA TRP A 375 19.29 18.45 12.07
C TRP A 375 19.46 19.74 11.24
N PRO A 376 20.41 20.63 11.60
CA PRO A 376 20.64 21.92 10.94
C PRO A 376 21.39 21.83 9.60
#